data_AF-A6QPR9-F1
#
_entry.id   AF-A6QPR9-F1
#
_cell.length_a   1.000
_cell.length_b   1.000
_cell.length_c   1.000
_cell.angle_alpha   90.00
_cell.angle_beta   90.00
_cell.angle_gamma   90.00
#
_symmetry.space_group_name_H-M   'P 1'
#
loop_
_entity.id
_entity.type
_entity.pdbx_description
1 polymer ?
#
loop_
_entity_poly.entity_id
_entity_poly.type
_entity_poly.pdbx_seq_one_letter_code
_entity_poly.pdbx_strand_id
1 'polypeptide(L)'
;MTVPSLLLAGGRWRCFPLPLASSLFQALHNSCCRKESTAPKKIIPHIDFSDETAKESGKTLDKLFSSEQQASILHVLNTASNKELEAFKLLRGKKSFNIVEHRKKFGPFQNLESLMNVPLFQYKITIQVCNSILNPETGGKKKKLQESRLLRKLIKPEIGRERVKAVNSIVSIVSGTRRIAWAHLDRKLAVLDWQQTEYCQLMKGSYLSSVYLEEISSIISKMPKADFYVLEKAGPSFQNPSLFPVLLHFHMTEAMLYALLNTTFAQDGHHQVLSMNRNAVGKHFELMIGDTRTSGKEVVKQLLSESVLKDEPRVFFPPEKIVRYRQMFSSTEHNRVEELYDSLLQAIAFYELAVF
;
A
#
# COMPACT_ATOMS: atom_id res chain seq x y z
N MET A 1 -18.58 56.76 -6.91
CA MET A 1 -17.70 56.92 -8.09
C MET A 1 -17.64 55.61 -8.84
N THR A 2 -17.53 55.72 -10.15
CA THR A 2 -18.07 54.87 -11.21
C THR A 2 -17.19 53.65 -11.58
N VAL A 3 -17.88 52.55 -11.88
CA VAL A 3 -17.49 51.32 -12.66
C VAL A 3 -17.04 51.78 -14.09
N PRO A 4 -16.33 51.02 -14.98
CA PRO A 4 -16.71 49.65 -15.32
C PRO A 4 -15.72 48.62 -15.91
N SER A 5 -16.22 47.39 -15.83
CA SER A 5 -15.92 46.15 -16.55
C SER A 5 -15.82 46.26 -18.07
N LEU A 6 -14.95 45.43 -18.67
CA LEU A 6 -14.98 45.06 -20.09
C LEU A 6 -15.12 43.53 -20.24
N LEU A 7 -16.29 43.11 -20.73
CA LEU A 7 -16.51 41.85 -21.43
C LEU A 7 -16.35 42.12 -22.93
N LEU A 8 -15.58 41.29 -23.62
CA LEU A 8 -15.53 41.26 -25.09
C LEU A 8 -15.84 39.84 -25.56
N ALA A 9 -16.90 39.75 -26.37
CA ALA A 9 -17.48 38.56 -26.95
C ALA A 9 -16.95 38.30 -28.37
N GLY A 10 -16.97 37.03 -28.79
CA GLY A 10 -17.32 36.61 -30.15
C GLY A 10 -16.20 36.57 -31.20
N GLY A 11 -16.01 35.39 -31.82
CA GLY A 11 -15.28 35.28 -33.10
C GLY A 11 -14.87 33.85 -33.49
N ARG A 12 -15.74 33.14 -34.23
CA ARG A 12 -15.44 31.86 -34.93
C ARG A 12 -14.50 32.09 -36.11
N TRP A 13 -13.52 31.20 -36.30
CA TRP A 13 -12.92 30.89 -37.60
C TRP A 13 -12.77 29.37 -37.78
N ARG A 14 -13.24 28.85 -38.92
CA ARG A 14 -13.04 27.49 -39.44
C ARG A 14 -11.96 27.52 -40.53
N CYS A 15 -11.16 26.45 -40.62
CA CYS A 15 -10.99 25.55 -41.79
C CYS A 15 -9.61 24.86 -41.78
N PHE A 16 -9.62 23.52 -41.93
CA PHE A 16 -8.45 22.63 -42.13
C PHE A 16 -7.89 22.73 -43.57
N PRO A 17 -6.67 22.21 -43.84
CA PRO A 17 -6.56 20.84 -44.37
C PRO A 17 -5.33 20.01 -43.89
N LEU A 18 -5.49 18.68 -43.90
CA LEU A 18 -4.45 17.64 -43.74
C LEU A 18 -3.46 17.61 -44.94
N PRO A 19 -2.26 17.03 -44.74
CA PRO A 19 -1.85 15.86 -45.54
C PRO A 19 -1.25 14.73 -44.65
N LEU A 20 -1.74 13.49 -44.69
CA LEU A 20 -1.30 12.37 -45.55
C LEU A 20 0.20 12.02 -45.45
N ALA A 21 0.54 11.03 -44.60
CA ALA A 21 1.63 10.08 -44.83
C ALA A 21 1.52 8.82 -43.93
N SER A 22 1.30 7.67 -44.61
CA SER A 22 1.70 6.27 -44.32
C SER A 22 1.98 5.85 -42.87
N SER A 23 1.11 5.07 -42.22
CA SER A 23 1.02 3.58 -42.25
C SER A 23 2.22 2.85 -41.63
N LEU A 24 2.00 2.23 -40.47
CA LEU A 24 2.33 0.83 -40.12
C LEU A 24 1.92 0.58 -38.66
N PHE A 25 0.64 0.28 -38.43
CA PHE A 25 0.18 -0.34 -37.19
C PHE A 25 0.27 -1.85 -37.37
N GLN A 26 1.25 -2.48 -36.73
CA GLN A 26 1.25 -3.93 -36.52
C GLN A 26 0.74 -4.21 -35.11
N ALA A 27 -0.45 -4.78 -35.07
CA ALA A 27 -1.07 -5.35 -33.88
C ALA A 27 -0.19 -6.49 -33.34
N LEU A 28 0.39 -6.33 -32.15
CA LEU A 28 0.99 -7.43 -31.40
C LEU A 28 0.01 -7.88 -30.33
N HIS A 29 -0.84 -8.82 -30.75
CA HIS A 29 -1.68 -9.65 -29.92
C HIS A 29 -0.84 -10.86 -29.46
N ASN A 30 -0.15 -10.75 -28.32
CA ASN A 30 0.59 -11.89 -27.76
C ASN A 30 -0.16 -12.48 -26.56
N SER A 31 -0.90 -13.54 -26.88
CA SER A 31 -1.52 -14.49 -25.98
C SER A 31 -0.49 -15.35 -25.24
N CYS A 32 -0.78 -15.63 -23.98
CA CYS A 32 -0.47 -16.84 -23.18
C CYS A 32 0.73 -17.72 -23.57
N CYS A 33 1.60 -17.99 -22.59
CA CYS A 33 1.91 -19.35 -22.12
C CYS A 33 2.79 -19.28 -20.86
N ARG A 34 2.18 -19.43 -19.67
CA ARG A 34 2.94 -19.69 -18.43
C ARG A 34 3.00 -21.20 -18.23
N LYS A 35 4.17 -21.79 -18.47
CA LYS A 35 4.48 -23.18 -18.10
C LYS A 35 4.57 -23.28 -16.59
N GLU A 36 3.85 -24.25 -16.01
CA GLU A 36 3.97 -24.65 -14.61
C GLU A 36 5.32 -25.33 -14.36
N SER A 37 5.96 -25.01 -13.24
CA SER A 37 7.05 -25.79 -12.68
C SER A 37 6.76 -26.10 -11.22
N THR A 38 6.92 -27.38 -10.92
CA THR A 38 6.52 -28.15 -9.75
C THR A 38 7.55 -28.02 -8.62
N ALA A 39 7.12 -27.57 -7.43
CA ALA A 39 7.83 -27.79 -6.18
C ALA A 39 6.85 -27.74 -4.97
N PRO A 40 6.97 -28.63 -3.97
CA PRO A 40 5.91 -28.90 -3.01
C PRO A 40 5.89 -27.85 -1.89
N LYS A 41 4.77 -27.15 -1.73
CA LYS A 41 4.50 -26.31 -0.54
C LYS A 41 3.38 -26.95 0.28
N LYS A 42 3.68 -27.23 1.55
CA LYS A 42 2.74 -27.67 2.59
C LYS A 42 1.48 -26.80 2.57
N ILE A 43 0.36 -27.45 2.28
CA ILE A 43 -0.97 -26.85 2.09
C ILE A 43 -1.56 -26.54 3.47
N ILE A 44 -1.73 -25.25 3.77
CA ILE A 44 -2.75 -24.77 4.71
C ILE A 44 -3.92 -24.34 3.80
N PRO A 45 -5.12 -24.94 3.89
CA PRO A 45 -6.18 -24.66 2.94
C PRO A 45 -6.73 -23.26 3.19
N HIS A 46 -6.40 -22.32 2.30
CA HIS A 46 -7.05 -21.03 2.19
C HIS A 46 -8.37 -21.28 1.46
N ILE A 47 -9.44 -21.43 2.22
CA ILE A 47 -10.79 -21.66 1.69
C ILE A 47 -11.39 -20.31 1.30
N ASP A 48 -11.57 -20.12 -0.01
CA ASP A 48 -12.36 -19.07 -0.63
C ASP A 48 -13.75 -19.67 -0.93
N PHE A 49 -14.83 -19.14 -0.35
CA PHE A 49 -16.20 -19.57 -0.71
C PHE A 49 -17.14 -18.38 -0.74
N SER A 50 -17.54 -18.08 -1.98
CA SER A 50 -18.70 -17.31 -2.41
C SER A 50 -20.00 -17.91 -1.85
N ASP A 51 -20.93 -17.03 -1.47
CA ASP A 51 -22.33 -17.36 -1.19
C ASP A 51 -22.99 -17.91 -2.45
N GLU A 52 -23.40 -19.17 -2.45
CA GLU A 52 -24.62 -19.57 -3.15
C GLU A 52 -25.19 -20.87 -2.56
N THR A 53 -26.50 -20.85 -2.45
CA THR A 53 -27.40 -21.81 -1.82
C THR A 53 -27.37 -23.19 -2.45
N ALA A 54 -27.06 -24.25 -1.69
CA ALA A 54 -27.58 -25.59 -1.97
C ALA A 54 -27.35 -26.55 -0.79
N LYS A 55 -28.43 -27.23 -0.41
CA LYS A 55 -28.45 -28.40 0.47
C LYS A 55 -27.64 -29.55 -0.15
N GLU A 56 -27.22 -30.49 0.70
CA GLU A 56 -26.75 -31.85 0.37
C GLU A 56 -25.29 -32.00 -0.16
N SER A 57 -24.37 -32.31 0.76
CA SER A 57 -23.58 -33.57 0.73
C SER A 57 -22.36 -33.55 1.68
N GLY A 58 -22.47 -34.28 2.81
CA GLY A 58 -21.42 -35.17 3.32
C GLY A 58 -20.07 -34.64 3.82
N LYS A 59 -19.87 -33.35 4.10
CA LYS A 59 -18.67 -32.85 4.79
C LYS A 59 -18.94 -32.77 6.31
N THR A 60 -18.85 -33.91 7.00
CA THR A 60 -18.85 -33.97 8.46
C THR A 60 -17.82 -32.97 9.00
N LEU A 61 -18.27 -32.06 9.87
CA LEU A 61 -17.43 -30.95 10.37
C LEU A 61 -16.17 -31.48 11.08
N ASP A 62 -16.27 -32.68 11.65
CA ASP A 62 -15.15 -33.41 12.27
C ASP A 62 -14.00 -33.69 11.29
N LYS A 63 -14.27 -33.95 10.00
CA LYS A 63 -13.21 -34.23 9.01
C LYS A 63 -12.26 -33.04 8.75
N LEU A 64 -12.63 -31.84 9.19
CA LEU A 64 -11.79 -30.64 9.04
C LEU A 64 -10.69 -30.53 10.10
N PHE A 65 -10.76 -31.32 11.17
CA PHE A 65 -9.85 -31.25 12.30
C PHE A 65 -9.26 -32.64 12.59
N SER A 66 -8.00 -32.72 13.00
CA SER A 66 -7.41 -33.99 13.45
C SER A 66 -8.09 -34.48 14.74
N SER A 67 -8.03 -35.77 15.05
CA SER A 67 -8.63 -36.32 16.27
C SER A 67 -8.15 -35.63 17.56
N GLU A 68 -6.88 -35.24 17.60
CA GLU A 68 -6.28 -34.46 18.70
C GLU A 68 -6.87 -33.05 18.81
N GLN A 69 -7.05 -32.39 17.66
CA GLN A 69 -7.68 -31.07 17.59
C GLN A 69 -9.15 -31.12 18.03
N GLN A 70 -9.89 -32.13 17.55
CA GLN A 70 -11.28 -32.34 17.96
C GLN A 70 -11.39 -32.54 19.47
N ALA A 71 -10.56 -33.40 20.06
CA ALA A 71 -10.53 -33.65 21.49
C ALA A 71 -10.23 -32.35 22.28
N SER A 72 -9.26 -31.56 21.82
CA SER A 72 -8.90 -30.28 22.43
C SER A 72 -10.06 -29.27 22.38
N ILE A 73 -10.74 -29.16 21.23
CA ILE A 73 -11.89 -28.26 21.08
C ILE A 73 -13.04 -28.70 21.98
N LEU A 74 -13.41 -29.99 21.95
CA LEU A 74 -14.48 -30.55 22.75
C LEU A 74 -14.20 -30.42 24.25
N HIS A 75 -12.95 -30.60 24.67
CA HIS A 75 -12.53 -30.37 26.05
C HIS A 75 -12.87 -28.94 26.49
N VAL A 76 -12.45 -27.93 25.74
CA VAL A 76 -12.75 -26.52 26.05
C VAL A 76 -14.25 -26.27 26.08
N LEU A 77 -15.00 -26.75 25.09
CA LEU A 77 -16.46 -26.53 25.03
C LEU A 77 -17.23 -27.19 26.17
N ASN A 78 -16.78 -28.35 26.65
CA ASN A 78 -17.43 -29.10 27.72
C ASN A 78 -17.02 -28.64 29.12
N THR A 79 -15.81 -28.08 29.29
CA THR A 79 -15.26 -27.73 30.62
C THR A 79 -15.27 -26.24 30.92
N ALA A 80 -15.00 -25.36 29.94
CA ALA A 80 -14.84 -23.94 30.19
C ALA A 80 -16.13 -23.29 30.72
N SER A 81 -16.01 -22.46 31.74
CA SER A 81 -17.08 -21.60 32.25
C SER A 81 -17.50 -20.54 31.23
N ASN A 82 -18.63 -19.88 31.47
CA ASN A 82 -19.07 -18.78 30.61
C ASN A 82 -17.98 -17.70 30.48
N LYS A 83 -17.38 -17.28 31.61
CA LYS A 83 -16.29 -16.27 31.64
C LYS A 83 -15.06 -16.71 30.82
N GLU A 84 -14.69 -17.98 30.87
CA GLU A 84 -13.55 -18.51 30.11
C GLU A 84 -13.86 -18.58 28.61
N LEU A 85 -15.09 -18.95 28.24
CA LEU A 85 -15.52 -18.91 26.83
C LEU A 85 -15.54 -17.47 26.29
N GLU A 86 -15.93 -16.48 27.09
CA GLU A 86 -15.91 -15.06 26.70
C GLU A 86 -14.50 -14.49 26.44
N ALA A 87 -13.44 -15.18 26.90
CA ALA A 87 -12.07 -14.83 26.53
C ALA A 87 -11.84 -14.95 25.02
N PHE A 88 -12.56 -15.85 24.34
CA PHE A 88 -12.57 -15.96 22.89
C PHE A 88 -13.51 -14.91 22.29
N LYS A 89 -12.98 -14.00 21.46
CA LYS A 89 -13.75 -12.89 20.86
C LYS A 89 -15.03 -13.36 20.17
N LEU A 90 -14.99 -14.52 19.51
CA LEU A 90 -16.13 -15.07 18.75
C LEU A 90 -17.22 -15.69 19.63
N LEU A 91 -16.94 -15.93 20.91
CA LEU A 91 -17.86 -16.57 21.85
C LEU A 91 -18.48 -15.61 22.87
N ARG A 92 -18.14 -14.32 22.84
CA ARG A 92 -18.67 -13.33 23.79
C ARG A 92 -20.19 -13.23 23.80
N GLY A 93 -20.76 -12.97 24.98
CA GLY A 93 -22.18 -12.67 25.15
C GLY A 93 -23.08 -13.89 24.96
N LYS A 94 -24.10 -13.78 24.10
CA LYS A 94 -25.11 -14.83 23.95
C LYS A 94 -24.54 -16.19 23.51
N LYS A 95 -23.41 -16.21 22.79
CA LYS A 95 -22.83 -17.46 22.27
C LYS A 95 -22.23 -18.35 23.38
N SER A 96 -21.42 -17.79 24.28
CA SER A 96 -20.89 -18.52 25.44
C SER A 96 -22.01 -19.01 26.35
N PHE A 97 -23.01 -18.16 26.59
CA PHE A 97 -24.21 -18.52 27.34
C PHE A 97 -24.93 -19.71 26.70
N ASN A 98 -25.20 -19.66 25.39
CA ASN A 98 -25.88 -20.73 24.68
C ASN A 98 -25.12 -22.07 24.70
N ILE A 99 -23.79 -22.05 24.62
CA ILE A 99 -22.96 -23.28 24.76
C ILE A 99 -23.16 -23.90 26.14
N VAL A 100 -23.03 -23.08 27.19
CA VAL A 100 -23.13 -23.55 28.59
C VAL A 100 -24.54 -24.06 28.90
N GLU A 101 -25.59 -23.37 28.44
CA GLU A 101 -26.96 -23.82 28.62
C GLU A 101 -27.28 -25.09 27.81
N HIS A 102 -26.79 -25.18 26.56
CA HIS A 102 -27.00 -26.37 25.74
C HIS A 102 -26.37 -27.61 26.39
N ARG A 103 -25.12 -27.52 26.89
CA ARG A 103 -24.46 -28.67 27.53
C ARG A 103 -25.08 -29.06 28.88
N LYS A 104 -25.67 -28.10 29.61
CA LYS A 104 -26.45 -28.41 30.84
C LYS A 104 -27.73 -29.17 30.52
N LYS A 105 -28.39 -28.81 29.41
CA LYS A 105 -29.70 -29.39 29.03
C LYS A 105 -29.57 -30.74 28.32
N PHE A 106 -28.58 -30.89 27.45
CA PHE A 106 -28.44 -32.06 26.56
C PHE A 106 -27.21 -32.93 26.87
N GLY A 107 -26.42 -32.56 27.89
CA GLY A 107 -25.16 -33.22 28.21
C GLY A 107 -23.96 -32.70 27.41
N PRO A 108 -22.76 -33.26 27.63
CA PRO A 108 -21.54 -32.82 26.95
C PRO A 108 -21.62 -33.06 25.44
N PHE A 109 -20.99 -32.17 24.65
CA PHE A 109 -20.84 -32.32 23.21
C PHE A 109 -19.95 -33.55 22.91
N GLN A 110 -20.46 -34.46 22.07
CA GLN A 110 -19.75 -35.68 21.66
C GLN A 110 -18.92 -35.50 20.38
N ASN A 111 -19.33 -34.57 19.53
CA ASN A 111 -18.69 -34.26 18.26
C ASN A 111 -18.85 -32.76 17.95
N LEU A 112 -18.09 -32.24 16.99
CA LEU A 112 -18.15 -30.81 16.65
C LEU A 112 -19.43 -30.47 15.89
N GLU A 113 -20.05 -31.45 15.23
CA GLU A 113 -21.31 -31.28 14.52
C GLU A 113 -22.47 -30.94 15.46
N SER A 114 -22.41 -31.40 16.71
CA SER A 114 -23.38 -31.07 17.76
C SER A 114 -23.45 -29.57 18.07
N LEU A 115 -22.42 -28.78 17.75
CA LEU A 115 -22.47 -27.32 17.87
C LEU A 115 -23.50 -26.69 16.94
N MET A 116 -23.84 -27.33 15.82
CA MET A 116 -24.86 -26.85 14.89
C MET A 116 -26.27 -26.81 15.51
N ASN A 117 -26.48 -27.53 16.63
CA ASN A 117 -27.73 -27.51 17.39
C ASN A 117 -27.77 -26.37 18.43
N VAL A 118 -26.66 -25.66 18.64
CA VAL A 118 -26.59 -24.52 19.56
C VAL A 118 -27.09 -23.26 18.85
N PRO A 119 -28.01 -22.49 19.44
CA PRO A 119 -28.47 -21.25 18.82
C PRO A 119 -27.30 -20.29 18.54
N LEU A 120 -27.32 -19.65 17.36
CA LEU A 120 -26.27 -18.77 16.80
C LEU A 120 -25.03 -19.47 16.23
N PHE A 121 -25.04 -20.80 16.13
CA PHE A 121 -23.98 -21.57 15.48
C PHE A 121 -24.48 -22.10 14.15
N GLN A 122 -23.90 -21.54 13.09
CA GLN A 122 -24.03 -22.01 11.71
C GLN A 122 -22.67 -22.53 11.26
N TYR A 123 -22.63 -23.34 10.21
CA TYR A 123 -21.43 -24.06 9.76
C TYR A 123 -20.18 -23.16 9.69
N LYS A 124 -20.31 -21.99 9.05
CA LYS A 124 -19.25 -20.98 8.94
C LYS A 124 -18.77 -20.46 10.30
N ILE A 125 -19.70 -20.17 11.20
CA ILE A 125 -19.40 -19.66 12.56
C ILE A 125 -18.76 -20.76 13.40
N THR A 126 -19.26 -22.00 13.32
CA THR A 126 -18.73 -23.16 14.04
C THR A 126 -17.27 -23.40 13.66
N ILE A 127 -16.93 -23.41 12.37
CA ILE A 127 -15.54 -23.52 11.90
C ILE A 127 -14.66 -22.40 12.47
N GLN A 128 -15.15 -21.16 12.46
CA GLN A 128 -14.39 -20.02 13.00
C GLN A 128 -14.16 -20.15 14.51
N VAL A 129 -15.15 -20.63 15.27
CA VAL A 129 -15.04 -20.88 16.71
C VAL A 129 -14.05 -22.00 17.00
N CYS A 130 -14.15 -23.15 16.32
CA CYS A 130 -13.20 -24.26 16.48
C CYS A 130 -11.76 -23.81 16.21
N ASN A 131 -11.54 -23.04 15.14
CA ASN A 131 -10.23 -22.46 14.83
C ASN A 131 -9.74 -21.47 15.90
N SER A 132 -10.64 -20.67 16.47
CA SER A 132 -10.33 -19.73 17.55
C SER A 132 -10.00 -20.43 18.88
N ILE A 133 -10.53 -21.63 19.12
CA ILE A 133 -10.23 -22.43 20.31
C ILE A 133 -8.85 -23.10 20.18
N LEU A 134 -8.54 -23.65 19.00
CA LEU A 134 -7.22 -24.26 18.73
C LEU A 134 -6.09 -23.24 18.67
N ASN A 135 -6.40 -22.04 18.18
CA ASN A 135 -5.49 -20.91 18.14
C ASN A 135 -6.10 -19.78 18.97
N PRO A 136 -6.12 -19.91 20.32
CA PRO A 136 -6.53 -18.80 21.17
C PRO A 136 -5.68 -17.62 20.73
N GLU A 137 -6.32 -16.47 20.53
CA GLU A 137 -5.68 -15.28 19.98
C GLU A 137 -4.61 -14.75 20.95
N THR A 138 -3.51 -15.47 21.09
CA THR A 138 -2.24 -14.99 21.62
C THR A 138 -1.90 -13.81 20.75
N GLY A 139 -1.71 -12.64 21.37
CA GLY A 139 -1.66 -11.33 20.72
C GLY A 139 -0.77 -11.22 19.48
N GLY A 140 0.15 -12.18 19.23
CA GLY A 140 0.99 -12.26 18.05
C GLY A 140 0.27 -12.45 16.69
N LYS A 141 -0.74 -13.32 16.55
CA LYS A 141 -1.40 -13.54 15.22
C LYS A 141 -2.32 -12.38 14.83
N LYS A 142 -3.03 -11.80 15.81
CA LYS A 142 -3.85 -10.58 15.64
C LYS A 142 -3.01 -9.39 15.20
N LYS A 143 -1.84 -9.21 15.82
CA LYS A 143 -0.89 -8.16 15.45
C LYS A 143 -0.40 -8.35 14.01
N LYS A 144 -0.01 -9.57 13.61
CA LYS A 144 0.39 -9.88 12.22
C LYS A 144 -0.70 -9.62 11.17
N LEU A 145 -1.97 -9.92 11.46
CA LEU A 145 -3.09 -9.66 10.52
C LEU A 145 -3.51 -8.18 10.49
N GLN A 146 -3.48 -7.48 11.63
CA GLN A 146 -3.77 -6.05 11.66
C GLN A 146 -2.68 -5.25 10.95
N GLU A 147 -1.43 -5.53 11.24
CA GLU A 147 -0.29 -4.92 10.56
C GLU A 147 -0.32 -5.23 9.04
N SER A 148 -0.77 -6.42 8.60
CA SER A 148 -0.81 -6.71 7.15
C SER A 148 -1.91 -5.92 6.45
N ARG A 149 -3.03 -5.70 7.15
CA ARG A 149 -4.08 -4.78 6.69
C ARG A 149 -3.61 -3.33 6.64
N LEU A 150 -2.79 -2.89 7.60
CA LEU A 150 -2.21 -1.55 7.59
C LEU A 150 -1.24 -1.38 6.42
N LEU A 151 -0.33 -2.34 6.21
CA LEU A 151 0.58 -2.34 5.05
C LEU A 151 -0.18 -2.34 3.72
N ARG A 152 -1.25 -3.14 3.59
CA ARG A 152 -2.09 -3.18 2.37
C ARG A 152 -2.78 -1.85 2.07
N LYS A 153 -3.07 -1.04 3.09
CA LYS A 153 -3.61 0.32 2.92
C LYS A 153 -2.51 1.34 2.63
N LEU A 154 -1.32 1.12 3.18
CA LEU A 154 -0.18 2.01 3.05
C LEU A 154 0.49 1.91 1.68
N ILE A 155 0.72 0.68 1.19
CA ILE A 155 1.54 0.38 0.02
C ILE A 155 0.78 -0.53 -0.95
N LYS A 156 0.89 -0.23 -2.25
CA LYS A 156 0.43 -1.08 -3.36
C LYS A 156 1.53 -1.27 -4.40
N PRO A 157 1.62 -2.40 -5.13
CA PRO A 157 0.87 -3.64 -4.93
C PRO A 157 1.24 -4.35 -3.63
N GLU A 158 0.51 -5.40 -3.28
CA GLU A 158 0.80 -6.19 -2.08
C GLU A 158 2.11 -6.96 -2.26
N ILE A 159 3.07 -6.72 -1.36
CA ILE A 159 4.37 -7.39 -1.34
C ILE A 159 4.47 -8.24 -0.08
N GLY A 160 5.09 -9.42 -0.21
CA GLY A 160 5.39 -10.28 0.93
C GLY A 160 6.22 -9.54 1.97
N ARG A 161 5.79 -9.60 3.24
CA ARG A 161 6.45 -8.89 4.35
C ARG A 161 7.93 -9.19 4.47
N GLU A 162 8.35 -10.41 4.20
CA GLU A 162 9.77 -10.78 4.26
C GLU A 162 10.61 -9.96 3.26
N ARG A 163 10.07 -9.66 2.07
CA ARG A 163 10.77 -8.81 1.09
C ARG A 163 10.84 -7.36 1.55
N VAL A 164 9.74 -6.82 2.10
CA VAL A 164 9.73 -5.45 2.63
C VAL A 164 10.68 -5.33 3.82
N LYS A 165 10.68 -6.31 4.72
CA LYS A 165 11.58 -6.35 5.87
C LYS A 165 13.03 -6.62 5.51
N ALA A 166 13.33 -7.27 4.38
CA ALA A 166 14.70 -7.53 3.94
C ALA A 166 15.32 -6.40 3.10
N VAL A 167 14.62 -5.28 2.93
CA VAL A 167 15.10 -4.14 2.12
C VAL A 167 16.42 -3.56 2.66
N ASN A 168 17.39 -3.35 1.77
CA ASN A 168 18.65 -2.67 2.07
C ASN A 168 18.59 -1.19 1.74
N SER A 169 18.00 -0.82 0.60
CA SER A 169 17.82 0.58 0.20
C SER A 169 16.58 0.81 -0.65
N ILE A 170 16.03 2.02 -0.58
CA ILE A 170 14.91 2.48 -1.41
C ILE A 170 15.21 3.81 -2.07
N VAL A 171 14.61 4.06 -3.24
CA VAL A 171 14.48 5.41 -3.82
C VAL A 171 13.03 5.84 -3.70
N SER A 172 12.77 6.84 -2.85
CA SER A 172 11.45 7.47 -2.73
C SER A 172 11.32 8.57 -3.76
N ILE A 173 10.25 8.55 -4.57
CA ILE A 173 10.03 9.44 -5.70
C ILE A 173 8.69 10.15 -5.51
N VAL A 174 8.71 11.49 -5.65
CA VAL A 174 7.51 12.34 -5.63
C VAL A 174 7.51 13.19 -6.88
N SER A 175 6.39 13.15 -7.62
CA SER A 175 6.19 13.86 -8.87
C SER A 175 5.09 14.90 -8.70
N GLY A 176 5.40 16.15 -9.06
CA GLY A 176 4.47 17.26 -9.15
C GLY A 176 4.18 17.62 -10.60
N THR A 177 3.55 18.76 -10.87
CA THR A 177 3.25 19.17 -12.25
C THR A 177 4.43 19.82 -12.98
N ARG A 178 5.45 20.25 -12.24
CA ARG A 178 6.62 20.98 -12.77
C ARG A 178 7.94 20.33 -12.42
N ARG A 179 7.97 19.45 -11.43
CA ARG A 179 9.20 18.88 -10.89
C ARG A 179 8.97 17.44 -10.46
N ILE A 180 10.06 16.71 -10.41
CA ILE A 180 10.15 15.41 -9.76
C ILE A 180 11.34 15.43 -8.82
N ALA A 181 11.17 14.88 -7.65
CA ALA A 181 12.22 14.76 -6.66
C ALA A 181 12.34 13.34 -6.16
N TRP A 182 13.55 12.97 -5.74
CA TRP A 182 13.79 11.66 -5.17
C TRP A 182 14.83 11.69 -4.06
N ALA A 183 14.67 10.76 -3.13
CA ALA A 183 15.58 10.52 -2.01
C ALA A 183 15.96 9.03 -1.97
N HIS A 184 17.26 8.72 -2.04
CA HIS A 184 17.82 7.39 -1.86
C HIS A 184 18.23 7.22 -0.40
N LEU A 185 17.55 6.34 0.33
CA LEU A 185 17.87 6.01 1.71
C LEU A 185 18.21 4.53 1.83
N ASP A 186 19.12 4.21 2.75
CA ASP A 186 19.39 2.84 3.16
C ASP A 186 18.64 2.47 4.44
N ARG A 187 18.79 1.20 4.84
CA ARG A 187 18.21 0.65 6.07
C ARG A 187 18.71 1.33 7.35
N LYS A 188 19.84 2.03 7.32
CA LYS A 188 20.33 2.80 8.47
C LYS A 188 19.73 4.19 8.52
N LEU A 189 18.73 4.49 7.66
CA LEU A 189 18.13 5.81 7.49
C LEU A 189 19.18 6.86 7.05
N ALA A 190 20.24 6.44 6.35
CA ALA A 190 21.23 7.36 5.80
C ALA A 190 20.79 7.88 4.42
N VAL A 191 20.80 9.20 4.23
CA VAL A 191 20.46 9.84 2.94
C VAL A 191 21.63 9.76 1.97
N LEU A 192 21.62 8.70 1.17
CA LEU A 192 22.65 8.40 0.18
C LEU A 192 22.57 9.34 -1.03
N ASP A 193 21.40 9.77 -1.45
CA ASP A 193 21.22 10.78 -2.51
C ASP A 193 19.90 11.52 -2.29
N TRP A 194 19.84 12.81 -2.60
CA TRP A 194 18.62 13.60 -2.49
C TRP A 194 18.67 14.80 -3.42
N GLN A 195 17.78 14.82 -4.41
CA GLN A 195 17.81 15.80 -5.50
C GLN A 195 16.45 15.92 -6.20
N GLN A 196 16.35 16.88 -7.12
CA GLN A 196 15.16 17.14 -7.92
C GLN A 196 15.52 17.54 -9.35
N THR A 197 14.55 17.44 -10.26
CA THR A 197 14.65 17.91 -11.65
C THR A 197 13.34 18.59 -12.04
N GLU A 198 13.42 19.70 -12.77
CA GLU A 198 12.25 20.34 -13.37
C GLU A 198 11.88 19.68 -14.69
N TYR A 199 10.57 19.55 -14.95
CA TYR A 199 10.06 19.10 -16.24
C TYR A 199 10.19 20.22 -17.26
N CYS A 200 11.07 20.04 -18.24
CA CYS A 200 11.29 21.04 -19.28
C CYS A 200 10.17 21.03 -20.32
N GLN A 201 9.62 19.86 -20.67
CA GLN A 201 8.68 19.74 -21.79
C GLN A 201 7.27 19.25 -21.40
N LEU A 202 7.10 18.67 -20.21
CA LEU A 202 5.81 18.14 -19.78
C LEU A 202 4.85 19.25 -19.33
N MET A 203 3.54 18.97 -19.38
CA MET A 203 2.49 19.90 -18.93
C MET A 203 2.41 21.23 -19.71
N LYS A 204 2.95 21.29 -20.94
CA LYS A 204 2.88 22.46 -21.85
C LYS A 204 1.73 22.42 -22.87
N GLY A 205 0.68 21.64 -22.58
CA GLY A 205 -0.54 21.55 -23.39
C GLY A 205 -0.68 20.30 -24.26
N SER A 206 0.41 19.58 -24.53
CA SER A 206 0.38 18.27 -25.20
C SER A 206 0.78 17.13 -24.25
N TYR A 207 0.14 15.97 -24.40
CA TYR A 207 0.39 14.76 -23.61
C TYR A 207 1.00 13.67 -24.51
N LEU A 208 2.07 14.01 -25.23
CA LEU A 208 2.72 13.09 -26.17
C LEU A 208 3.55 12.03 -25.42
N SER A 209 3.22 10.75 -25.62
CA SER A 209 3.91 9.64 -24.95
C SER A 209 5.40 9.56 -25.27
N SER A 210 5.84 9.97 -26.47
CA SER A 210 7.27 10.02 -26.83
C SER A 210 8.05 11.01 -25.96
N VAL A 211 7.49 12.21 -25.75
CA VAL A 211 8.09 13.25 -24.91
C VAL A 211 8.17 12.80 -23.45
N TYR A 212 7.09 12.18 -22.95
CA TYR A 212 7.11 11.58 -21.61
C TYR A 212 8.18 10.49 -21.49
N LEU A 213 8.32 9.61 -22.48
CA LEU A 213 9.34 8.56 -22.47
C LEU A 213 10.75 9.14 -22.41
N GLU A 214 11.05 10.15 -23.23
CA GLU A 214 12.37 10.81 -23.26
C GLU A 214 12.70 11.49 -21.92
N GLU A 215 11.79 12.31 -21.40
CA GLU A 215 11.96 13.03 -20.14
C GLU A 215 12.10 12.07 -18.95
N ILE A 216 11.20 11.09 -18.82
CA ILE A 216 11.23 10.12 -17.71
C ILE A 216 12.47 9.21 -17.80
N SER A 217 12.88 8.80 -19.00
CA SER A 217 14.12 8.01 -19.17
C SER A 217 15.36 8.81 -18.74
N SER A 218 15.43 10.10 -19.11
CA SER A 218 16.49 11.01 -18.69
C SER A 218 16.54 11.17 -17.16
N ILE A 219 15.38 11.28 -16.51
CA ILE A 219 15.30 11.34 -15.05
C ILE A 219 15.77 10.02 -14.40
N ILE A 220 15.28 8.87 -14.87
CA ILE A 220 15.65 7.55 -14.31
C ILE A 220 17.16 7.30 -14.43
N SER A 221 17.80 7.77 -15.50
CA SER A 221 19.27 7.64 -15.68
C SER A 221 20.10 8.29 -14.57
N LYS A 222 19.52 9.23 -13.80
CA LYS A 222 20.16 9.92 -12.67
C LYS A 222 19.89 9.23 -11.34
N MET A 223 18.96 8.28 -11.28
CA MET A 223 18.59 7.58 -10.06
C MET A 223 19.54 6.41 -9.79
N PRO A 224 19.98 6.21 -8.54
CA PRO A 224 20.77 5.04 -8.17
C PRO A 224 19.90 3.77 -8.18
N LYS A 225 20.55 2.61 -8.26
CA LYS A 225 19.88 1.32 -8.07
C LYS A 225 19.45 1.15 -6.61
N ALA A 226 18.24 0.64 -6.41
CA ALA A 226 17.70 0.28 -5.09
C ALA A 226 16.82 -0.97 -5.17
N ASP A 227 16.47 -1.54 -4.02
CA ASP A 227 15.62 -2.73 -3.93
C ASP A 227 14.15 -2.41 -4.25
N PHE A 228 13.70 -1.22 -3.81
CA PHE A 228 12.39 -0.69 -4.15
C PHE A 228 12.45 0.78 -4.58
N TYR A 229 11.57 1.15 -5.50
CA TYR A 229 11.29 2.53 -5.90
C TYR A 229 9.87 2.87 -5.42
N VAL A 230 9.76 3.80 -4.46
CA VAL A 230 8.50 4.13 -3.78
C VAL A 230 7.94 5.41 -4.38
N LEU A 231 6.87 5.29 -5.17
CA LEU A 231 6.13 6.41 -5.74
C LEU A 231 5.08 6.90 -4.75
N GLU A 232 4.82 8.20 -4.76
CA GLU A 232 3.66 8.74 -4.06
C GLU A 232 2.36 8.38 -4.79
N LYS A 233 1.39 7.80 -4.07
CA LYS A 233 0.02 7.67 -4.55
C LYS A 233 -0.77 8.92 -4.18
N ALA A 234 -0.88 9.83 -5.14
CA ALA A 234 -1.68 11.03 -5.00
C ALA A 234 -3.17 10.67 -4.79
N GLY A 235 -3.83 11.42 -3.90
CA GLY A 235 -5.24 11.26 -3.57
C GLY A 235 -6.31 11.98 -4.42
N PRO A 236 -6.03 12.70 -5.53
CA PRO A 236 -7.11 13.32 -6.29
C PRO A 236 -8.10 12.28 -6.79
N SER A 237 -9.38 12.49 -6.48
CA SER A 237 -10.47 11.68 -7.00
C SER A 237 -10.71 12.02 -8.47
N PHE A 238 -10.99 11.00 -9.29
CA PHE A 238 -11.46 11.15 -10.68
C PHE A 238 -12.77 11.96 -10.80
N GLN A 239 -13.42 12.26 -9.68
CA GLN A 239 -14.70 12.98 -9.64
C GLN A 239 -14.59 14.47 -9.98
N ASN A 240 -13.41 15.09 -9.90
CA ASN A 240 -13.26 16.50 -10.25
C ASN A 240 -12.70 16.65 -11.68
N PRO A 241 -13.55 16.94 -12.69
CA PRO A 241 -13.11 17.05 -14.08
C PRO A 241 -12.12 18.20 -14.31
N SER A 242 -12.12 19.25 -13.47
CA SER A 242 -11.18 20.38 -13.62
C SER A 242 -9.74 19.98 -13.33
N LEU A 243 -9.52 18.87 -12.62
CA LEU A 243 -8.20 18.34 -12.28
C LEU A 243 -7.74 17.22 -13.22
N PHE A 244 -8.55 16.85 -14.22
CA PHE A 244 -8.24 15.76 -15.14
C PHE A 244 -6.88 15.92 -15.84
N PRO A 245 -6.46 17.10 -16.34
CA PRO A 245 -5.14 17.27 -16.94
C PRO A 245 -3.98 16.93 -15.99
N VAL A 246 -4.10 17.34 -14.72
CA VAL A 246 -3.11 17.04 -13.67
C VAL A 246 -3.11 15.54 -13.34
N LEU A 247 -4.30 14.95 -13.23
CA LEU A 247 -4.46 13.52 -12.94
C LEU A 247 -3.90 12.65 -14.07
N LEU A 248 -4.15 13.04 -15.33
CA LEU A 248 -3.58 12.38 -16.51
C LEU A 248 -2.05 12.43 -16.48
N HIS A 249 -1.46 13.59 -16.17
CA HIS A 249 -0.02 13.71 -16.03
C HIS A 249 0.54 12.77 -14.96
N PHE A 250 -0.05 12.75 -13.76
CA PHE A 250 0.40 11.86 -12.69
C PHE A 250 0.28 10.38 -13.09
N HIS A 251 -0.80 9.98 -13.76
CA HIS A 251 -0.96 8.59 -14.22
C HIS A 251 0.01 8.21 -15.33
N MET A 252 0.30 9.10 -16.28
CA MET A 252 1.30 8.85 -17.32
C MET A 252 2.71 8.70 -16.72
N THR A 253 3.08 9.61 -15.82
CA THR A 253 4.35 9.55 -15.09
C THR A 253 4.45 8.28 -14.24
N GLU A 254 3.41 7.96 -13.45
CA GLU A 254 3.33 6.73 -12.64
C GLU A 254 3.50 5.50 -13.53
N ALA A 255 2.75 5.40 -14.63
CA ALA A 255 2.81 4.25 -15.54
C ALA A 255 4.20 4.05 -16.15
N MET A 256 4.88 5.13 -16.58
CA MET A 256 6.23 5.03 -17.15
C MET A 256 7.27 4.68 -16.10
N LEU A 257 7.21 5.27 -14.90
CA LEU A 257 8.08 4.90 -13.79
C LEU A 257 7.89 3.42 -13.42
N TYR A 258 6.64 2.95 -13.33
CA TYR A 258 6.34 1.53 -13.12
C TYR A 258 6.93 0.64 -14.21
N ALA A 259 6.82 1.01 -15.48
CA ALA A 259 7.33 0.18 -16.58
C ALA A 259 8.87 0.16 -16.61
N LEU A 260 9.52 1.31 -16.43
CA LEU A 260 10.96 1.47 -16.65
C LEU A 260 11.80 1.07 -15.43
N LEU A 261 11.30 1.25 -14.20
CA LEU A 261 12.03 0.91 -12.97
C LEU A 261 11.85 -0.54 -12.51
N ASN A 262 10.80 -1.26 -12.98
CA ASN A 262 10.61 -2.69 -12.72
C ASN A 262 11.50 -3.56 -13.63
N THR A 263 12.81 -3.38 -13.52
CA THR A 263 13.81 -3.92 -14.46
C THR A 263 13.85 -5.45 -14.56
N THR A 264 13.44 -6.18 -13.51
CA THR A 264 13.45 -7.67 -13.48
C THR A 264 12.05 -8.29 -13.54
N PHE A 265 10.99 -7.47 -13.60
CA PHE A 265 9.62 -7.95 -13.47
C PHE A 265 9.20 -8.91 -14.59
N ALA A 266 9.73 -8.72 -15.80
CA ALA A 266 9.46 -9.62 -16.93
C ALA A 266 10.02 -11.04 -16.69
N GLN A 267 11.06 -11.17 -15.87
CA GLN A 267 11.73 -12.44 -15.58
C GLN A 267 11.15 -13.12 -14.33
N ASP A 268 10.96 -12.39 -13.24
CA ASP A 268 10.60 -12.95 -11.93
C ASP A 268 9.15 -12.64 -11.47
N GLY A 269 8.46 -11.71 -12.13
CA GLY A 269 7.14 -11.23 -11.73
C GLY A 269 7.12 -10.48 -10.40
N HIS A 270 8.27 -10.03 -9.90
CA HIS A 270 8.41 -9.32 -8.63
C HIS A 270 8.42 -7.82 -8.84
N HIS A 271 7.42 -7.14 -8.28
CA HIS A 271 7.41 -5.68 -8.27
C HIS A 271 8.56 -5.13 -7.41
N GLN A 272 9.29 -4.18 -8.01
CA GLN A 272 10.27 -3.28 -7.40
C GLN A 272 9.68 -1.87 -7.22
N VAL A 273 8.68 -1.50 -8.01
CA VAL A 273 8.00 -0.20 -7.88
C VAL A 273 6.76 -0.32 -7.02
N LEU A 274 6.64 0.55 -6.02
CA LEU A 274 5.57 0.60 -5.02
C LEU A 274 4.90 1.96 -5.03
N SER A 275 3.64 2.02 -4.61
CA SER A 275 2.83 3.23 -4.48
C SER A 275 2.44 3.40 -3.02
N MET A 276 2.91 4.46 -2.37
CA MET A 276 2.67 4.75 -0.96
C MET A 276 1.62 5.84 -0.78
N ASN A 277 0.68 5.64 0.15
CA ASN A 277 -0.43 6.57 0.36
C ASN A 277 0.04 7.92 0.96
N ARG A 278 -0.11 9.03 0.20
CA ARG A 278 0.27 10.39 0.64
C ARG A 278 -0.35 10.80 1.98
N ASN A 279 -1.62 10.48 2.21
CA ASN A 279 -2.32 10.86 3.44
C ASN A 279 -1.84 10.04 4.64
N ALA A 280 -1.41 8.80 4.44
CA ALA A 280 -0.81 8.00 5.50
C ALA A 280 0.55 8.58 5.93
N VAL A 281 1.38 9.02 4.97
CA VAL A 281 2.63 9.75 5.26
C VAL A 281 2.31 11.07 5.99
N GLY A 282 1.31 11.83 5.52
CA GLY A 282 0.88 13.06 6.19
C GLY A 282 0.44 12.83 7.64
N LYS A 283 -0.35 11.79 7.92
CA LYS A 283 -0.76 11.43 9.29
C LYS A 283 0.43 11.04 10.16
N HIS A 284 1.40 10.34 9.60
CA HIS A 284 2.60 9.89 10.30
C HIS A 284 3.49 11.04 10.80
N PHE A 285 3.56 12.14 10.04
CA PHE A 285 4.29 13.35 10.42
C PHE A 285 3.39 14.45 11.01
N GLU A 286 2.14 14.13 11.38
CA GLU A 286 1.18 15.08 11.94
C GLU A 286 0.93 16.32 11.04
N LEU A 287 1.05 16.14 9.72
CA LEU A 287 0.88 17.18 8.71
C LEU A 287 -0.57 17.29 8.21
N MET A 288 -1.56 16.78 8.93
CA MET A 288 -2.95 16.77 8.47
C MET A 288 -3.78 17.84 9.20
N ILE A 289 -4.43 18.71 8.42
CA ILE A 289 -5.50 19.59 8.91
C ILE A 289 -6.80 19.15 8.22
N GLY A 290 -7.65 18.45 8.97
CA GLY A 290 -8.79 17.73 8.40
C GLY A 290 -8.31 16.66 7.42
N ASP A 291 -8.83 16.73 6.18
CA ASP A 291 -8.45 15.82 5.09
C ASP A 291 -7.32 16.37 4.20
N THR A 292 -6.80 17.57 4.50
CA THR A 292 -5.75 18.24 3.71
C THR A 292 -4.40 18.11 4.38
N ARG A 293 -3.37 17.73 3.60
CA ARG A 293 -1.98 17.66 4.05
C ARG A 293 -1.29 19.03 3.92
N THR A 294 -0.64 19.50 4.98
CA THR A 294 0.18 20.71 5.01
C THR A 294 1.60 20.45 4.51
N SER A 295 2.37 21.52 4.31
CA SER A 295 3.78 21.42 3.89
C SER A 295 4.63 20.67 4.92
N GLY A 296 5.53 19.82 4.44
CA GLY A 296 6.53 19.13 5.26
C GLY A 296 7.82 19.91 5.49
N LYS A 297 7.92 21.15 5.00
CA LYS A 297 9.14 21.97 5.01
C LYS A 297 9.77 22.10 6.40
N GLU A 298 8.97 22.45 7.40
CA GLU A 298 9.47 22.66 8.77
C GLU A 298 9.96 21.36 9.42
N VAL A 299 9.30 20.23 9.14
CA VAL A 299 9.75 18.90 9.60
C VAL A 299 11.12 18.58 8.98
N VAL A 300 11.30 18.82 7.68
CA VAL A 300 12.58 18.61 7.00
C VAL A 300 13.67 19.54 7.53
N LYS A 301 13.34 20.81 7.80
CA LYS A 301 14.25 21.78 8.43
C LYS A 301 14.75 21.27 9.78
N GLN A 302 13.82 20.77 10.61
CA GLN A 302 14.14 20.17 11.90
C GLN A 302 15.03 18.93 11.75
N LEU A 303 14.70 18.01 10.83
CA LEU A 303 15.52 16.82 10.57
C LEU A 303 16.97 17.17 10.17
N LEU A 304 17.17 18.20 9.35
CA LEU A 304 18.50 18.69 8.95
C LEU A 304 19.30 19.32 10.11
N SER A 305 18.62 19.88 11.11
CA SER A 305 19.24 20.41 12.33
C SER A 305 19.54 19.29 13.34
N GLU A 306 18.58 18.41 13.58
CA GLU A 306 18.66 17.34 14.58
C GLU A 306 19.67 16.26 14.25
N SER A 307 19.94 16.01 12.96
CA SER A 307 20.93 15.02 12.52
C SER A 307 22.35 15.27 13.03
N VAL A 308 22.64 16.48 13.52
CA VAL A 308 23.94 16.87 14.12
C VAL A 308 23.85 16.97 15.64
N LEU A 309 22.64 17.17 16.19
CA LEU A 309 22.44 17.51 17.60
C LEU A 309 22.00 16.33 18.46
N LYS A 310 21.36 15.31 17.88
CA LYS A 310 20.83 14.15 18.61
C LYS A 310 21.72 12.94 18.42
N ASP A 311 21.85 12.13 19.46
CA ASP A 311 22.57 10.85 19.42
C ASP A 311 21.86 9.83 18.52
N GLU A 312 20.52 9.85 18.52
CA GLU A 312 19.66 8.97 17.70
C GLU A 312 18.69 9.80 16.83
N PRO A 313 19.16 10.40 15.73
CA PRO A 313 18.29 11.14 14.82
C PRO A 313 17.41 10.17 14.00
N ARG A 314 16.20 10.62 13.63
CA ARG A 314 15.29 9.85 12.75
C ARG A 314 15.84 9.63 11.33
N VAL A 315 16.84 10.40 10.94
CA VAL A 315 17.51 10.30 9.64
C VAL A 315 18.93 10.81 9.75
N PHE A 316 19.86 10.13 9.08
CA PHE A 316 21.28 10.49 9.08
C PHE A 316 21.66 11.13 7.74
N PHE A 317 22.37 12.25 7.79
CA PHE A 317 22.96 12.86 6.60
C PHE A 317 24.47 12.66 6.65
N PRO A 318 25.07 11.96 5.66
CA PRO A 318 26.51 11.78 5.62
C PRO A 318 27.27 13.12 5.67
N PRO A 319 28.36 13.25 6.46
CA PRO A 319 29.08 14.51 6.63
C PRO A 319 29.53 15.17 5.32
N GLU A 320 29.87 14.36 4.31
CA GLU A 320 30.30 14.82 3.00
C GLU A 320 29.14 15.38 2.14
N LYS A 321 27.88 15.10 2.49
CA LYS A 321 26.69 15.56 1.75
C LYS A 321 25.84 16.57 2.50
N ILE A 322 25.91 16.62 3.83
CA ILE A 322 25.05 17.48 4.66
C ILE A 322 25.17 18.96 4.30
N VAL A 323 26.37 19.46 3.98
CA VAL A 323 26.59 20.85 3.58
C VAL A 323 25.83 21.17 2.29
N ARG A 324 25.94 20.29 1.29
CA ARG A 324 25.21 20.41 0.01
C ARG A 324 23.70 20.40 0.23
N TYR A 325 23.19 19.51 1.08
CA TYR A 325 21.76 19.42 1.35
C TYR A 325 21.21 20.66 2.08
N ARG A 326 21.97 21.20 3.04
CA ARG A 326 21.61 22.47 3.71
C ARG A 326 21.58 23.64 2.73
N GLN A 327 22.60 23.74 1.86
CA GLN A 327 22.62 24.77 0.82
C GLN A 327 21.45 24.63 -0.17
N MET A 328 21.13 23.39 -0.59
CA MET A 328 19.96 23.10 -1.43
C MET A 328 18.64 23.45 -0.74
N PHE A 329 18.52 23.20 0.55
CA PHE A 329 17.34 23.59 1.32
C PHE A 329 17.20 25.11 1.43
N SER A 330 18.29 25.82 1.74
CA SER A 330 18.28 27.30 1.82
C SER A 330 18.03 27.97 0.47
N SER A 331 18.60 27.45 -0.63
CA SER A 331 18.36 28.01 -1.98
C SER A 331 16.92 27.82 -2.46
N THR A 332 16.21 26.84 -1.89
CA THR A 332 14.80 26.59 -2.17
C THR A 332 13.85 27.25 -1.17
N GLU A 333 14.34 27.99 -0.18
CA GLU A 333 13.50 28.52 0.90
C GLU A 333 12.38 29.45 0.41
N HIS A 334 12.64 30.19 -0.67
CA HIS A 334 11.71 31.14 -1.31
C HIS A 334 10.83 30.48 -2.39
N ASN A 335 11.17 29.27 -2.82
CA ASN A 335 10.48 28.54 -3.88
C ASN A 335 9.66 27.39 -3.28
N ARG A 336 8.42 27.21 -3.72
CA ARG A 336 7.66 26.01 -3.35
C ARG A 336 8.23 24.78 -4.07
N VAL A 337 8.91 23.92 -3.33
CA VAL A 337 9.53 22.66 -3.79
C VAL A 337 9.07 21.47 -2.94
N GLU A 338 7.77 21.38 -2.70
CA GLU A 338 7.17 20.37 -1.81
C GLU A 338 7.58 18.94 -2.18
N GLU A 339 7.78 18.65 -3.48
CA GLU A 339 8.22 17.34 -3.95
C GLU A 339 9.56 16.93 -3.32
N LEU A 340 10.50 17.89 -3.17
CA LEU A 340 11.80 17.65 -2.55
C LEU A 340 11.64 17.23 -1.09
N TYR A 341 10.82 17.96 -0.33
CA TYR A 341 10.57 17.65 1.09
C TYR A 341 9.82 16.33 1.25
N ASP A 342 8.79 16.13 0.43
CA ASP A 342 7.92 14.96 0.49
C ASP A 342 8.65 13.68 0.09
N SER A 343 9.61 13.74 -0.84
CA SER A 343 10.41 12.57 -1.21
C SER A 343 11.22 12.04 -0.03
N LEU A 344 11.82 12.91 0.79
CA LEU A 344 12.54 12.54 1.99
C LEU A 344 11.61 12.02 3.09
N LEU A 345 10.51 12.73 3.36
CA LEU A 345 9.54 12.32 4.38
C LEU A 345 8.91 10.96 4.05
N GLN A 346 8.54 10.72 2.78
CA GLN A 346 8.02 9.43 2.34
C GLN A 346 9.04 8.31 2.54
N ALA A 347 10.33 8.56 2.30
CA ALA A 347 11.39 7.57 2.52
C ALA A 347 11.50 7.18 4.00
N ILE A 348 11.51 8.16 4.90
CA ILE A 348 11.56 7.95 6.35
C ILE A 348 10.31 7.18 6.82
N ALA A 349 9.12 7.62 6.40
CA ALA A 349 7.86 6.94 6.74
C ALA A 349 7.81 5.50 6.21
N PHE A 350 8.39 5.22 5.04
CA PHE A 350 8.43 3.86 4.51
C PHE A 350 9.21 2.94 5.46
N TYR A 351 10.39 3.36 5.91
CA TYR A 351 11.18 2.58 6.85
C TYR A 351 10.47 2.40 8.20
N GLU A 352 9.96 3.49 8.77
CA GLU A 352 9.31 3.48 10.09
C GLU A 352 7.96 2.74 10.12
N LEU A 353 7.21 2.69 9.01
CA LEU A 353 5.88 2.07 8.96
C LEU A 353 5.84 0.69 8.29
N ALA A 354 6.81 0.40 7.41
CA ALA A 354 6.78 -0.81 6.59
C ALA A 354 7.94 -1.78 6.84
N VAL A 355 9.10 -1.29 7.28
CA VAL A 355 10.32 -2.09 7.44
C VAL A 355 10.55 -2.46 8.89
N PHE A 356 10.52 -1.46 9.78
CA PHE A 356 10.63 -1.63 11.23
C PHE A 356 9.25 -1.96 11.82
#